data_AF-A0A5C8V219-F1
#
_entry.id   AF-A0A5C8V219-F1
#
_cell.length_a   1.000
_cell.length_b   1.000
_cell.length_c   1.000
_cell.angle_alpha   90.00
_cell.angle_beta   90.00
_cell.angle_gamma   90.00
#
_symmetry.space_group_name_H-M   'P 1'
#
loop_
_entity.id
_entity.type
_entity.pdbx_description
1 polymer ?
#
loop_
_entity_poly.entity_id
_entity_poly.type
_entity_poly.pdbx_seq_one_letter_code
_entity_poly.pdbx_strand_id
1 'polypeptide(L)'
;MNSNLPYPVNERAPFDFVYFENPDYNSVLSTIQNDKISNNGMVLVNSIHQNALNQNNWEKLIALKEITVSIDMYHLGILFIRKEQEKEHFTIRI
;
A
#
# COMPACT_ATOMS: atom_id res chain seq x y z
N MET A 1 11.52 30.96 -8.80
CA MET A 1 10.06 30.80 -8.79
C MET A 1 9.71 30.07 -7.52
N ASN A 2 9.18 30.77 -6.53
CA ASN A 2 8.89 30.24 -5.19
C ASN A 2 7.49 29.59 -5.19
N SER A 3 7.40 28.28 -5.02
CA SER A 3 6.16 27.60 -4.65
C SER A 3 6.08 27.49 -3.13
N ASN A 4 5.46 28.49 -2.52
CA ASN A 4 5.12 28.49 -1.09
C ASN A 4 4.07 27.40 -0.84
N LEU A 5 4.50 26.24 -0.32
CA LEU A 5 3.57 25.36 0.39
C LEU A 5 3.31 25.99 1.78
N PRO A 6 2.04 26.18 2.19
CA PRO A 6 1.68 26.98 3.38
C PRO A 6 1.96 26.27 4.71
N TYR A 7 2.57 25.08 4.69
CA TYR A 7 2.93 24.33 5.88
C TYR A 7 4.31 23.71 5.69
N PRO A 8 5.16 23.63 6.72
CA PRO A 8 6.29 22.71 6.69
C PRO A 8 5.69 21.31 6.52
N VAL A 9 5.83 20.71 5.34
CA VAL A 9 5.61 19.28 5.19
C VAL A 9 6.66 18.64 6.09
N ASN A 10 6.23 18.17 7.26
CA ASN A 10 7.08 17.39 8.13
C ASN A 10 7.54 16.18 7.30
N GLU A 11 8.77 16.21 6.80
CA GLU A 11 9.38 15.14 5.97
C GLU A 11 9.56 13.81 6.73
N ARG A 12 9.00 13.68 7.94
CA ARG A 12 9.34 12.64 8.93
C ARG A 12 8.16 12.04 9.70
N ALA A 13 6.93 12.11 9.20
CA ALA A 13 5.78 11.51 9.86
C ALA A 13 4.89 10.73 8.87
N PRO A 14 4.23 9.66 9.32
CA PRO A 14 3.76 8.62 8.41
C PRO A 14 2.74 9.15 7.40
N PHE A 15 2.89 8.74 6.15
CA PHE A 15 1.94 9.04 5.08
C PHE A 15 0.62 8.32 5.34
N ASP A 16 -0.50 8.96 5.01
CA ASP A 16 -1.81 8.29 4.99
C ASP A 16 -2.07 7.56 3.66
N PHE A 17 -1.27 7.88 2.63
CA PHE A 17 -1.45 7.33 1.29
C PHE A 17 -0.11 7.19 0.57
N VAL A 18 0.14 6.02 -0.02
CA VAL A 18 1.31 5.76 -0.87
C VAL A 18 0.86 5.00 -2.13
N TYR A 19 1.40 5.37 -3.28
CA TYR A 19 1.12 4.74 -4.57
C TYR A 19 2.38 4.17 -5.22
N PHE A 20 2.28 2.96 -5.74
CA PHE A 20 3.33 2.27 -6.49
C PHE A 20 2.87 1.97 -7.92
N GLU A 21 3.41 2.72 -8.89
CA GLU A 21 3.13 2.51 -10.33
C GLU A 21 3.72 1.18 -10.84
N ASN A 22 4.96 0.88 -10.46
CA ASN A 22 5.65 -0.35 -10.80
C ASN A 22 6.08 -1.02 -9.50
N PRO A 23 5.23 -1.89 -8.92
CA PRO A 23 5.48 -2.38 -7.57
C PRO A 23 6.55 -3.46 -7.54
N ASP A 24 7.63 -3.16 -6.85
CA ASP A 24 8.56 -4.16 -6.32
C ASP A 24 8.17 -4.52 -4.88
N TYR A 25 8.20 -5.81 -4.55
CA TYR A 25 7.82 -6.32 -3.24
C TYR A 25 8.60 -5.65 -2.11
N ASN A 26 9.93 -5.51 -2.24
CA ASN A 26 10.77 -4.95 -1.18
C ASN A 26 10.50 -3.46 -0.97
N SER A 27 10.21 -2.74 -2.05
CA SER A 27 9.87 -1.32 -2.01
C SER A 27 8.58 -1.07 -1.23
N VAL A 28 7.54 -1.88 -1.48
CA VAL A 28 6.28 -1.83 -0.73
C VAL A 28 6.52 -2.26 0.72
N LEU A 29 7.18 -3.40 0.95
CA LEU A 29 7.48 -3.93 2.28
C LEU A 29 8.22 -2.91 3.15
N SER A 30 9.26 -2.27 2.61
CA SER A 30 10.06 -1.29 3.34
C SER A 30 9.28 -0.04 3.69
N THR A 31 8.27 0.34 2.90
CA THR A 31 7.36 1.44 3.24
C THR A 31 6.48 1.07 4.42
N ILE A 32 5.99 -0.17 4.45
CA ILE A 32 5.12 -0.67 5.52
C ILE A 32 5.89 -0.86 6.83
N GLN A 33 7.08 -1.48 6.78
CA GLN A 33 7.82 -1.88 7.98
C GLN A 33 8.63 -0.76 8.64
N ASN A 34 9.00 0.29 7.90
CA ASN A 34 9.73 1.43 8.46
C ASN A 34 8.82 2.50 9.07
N ASP A 35 7.57 2.13 9.42
CA ASP A 35 6.54 3.03 9.95
C ASP A 35 6.38 4.32 9.10
N LYS A 36 6.60 4.22 7.79
CA LYS A 36 6.41 5.35 6.86
C LYS A 36 4.95 5.56 6.51
N ILE A 37 4.05 4.68 6.94
CA ILE A 37 2.62 4.78 6.69
C ILE A 37 1.85 4.70 8.00
N SER A 38 0.74 5.42 8.10
CA SER A 38 -0.01 5.55 9.34
C SER A 38 -0.86 4.30 9.59
N ASN A 39 -1.32 4.10 10.83
CA ASN A 39 -2.29 3.04 11.16
C ASN A 39 -3.69 3.29 10.56
N ASN A 40 -3.88 4.38 9.83
CA ASN A 40 -5.06 4.59 9.00
C ASN A 40 -4.70 4.67 7.52
N GLY A 41 -3.44 4.35 7.20
CA GLY A 41 -2.84 4.52 5.91
C GLY A 41 -3.25 3.45 4.92
N MET A 42 -3.11 3.82 3.64
CA MET A 42 -3.46 2.98 2.52
C MET A 42 -2.31 2.96 1.50
N VAL A 43 -1.99 1.77 1.00
CA VAL A 43 -1.05 1.57 -0.11
C VAL A 43 -1.83 1.15 -1.35
N LEU A 44 -1.63 1.86 -2.45
CA LEU A 44 -2.10 1.44 -3.77
C LEU A 44 -0.95 0.84 -4.57
N VAL A 45 -1.23 -0.30 -5.18
CA VAL A 45 -0.26 -1.12 -5.91
C VAL A 45 -0.83 -1.36 -7.30
N ASN A 46 -0.25 -0.73 -8.33
CA ASN A 46 -0.71 -0.92 -9.70
C ASN A 46 -0.24 -2.26 -10.28
N SER A 47 -0.87 -2.72 -11.35
CA SER A 47 -0.42 -3.86 -12.16
C SER A 47 -0.28 -5.19 -11.39
N ILE A 48 -1.09 -5.44 -10.36
CA ILE A 48 -0.97 -6.61 -9.47
C ILE A 48 -1.08 -7.97 -10.19
N HIS A 49 -1.77 -8.02 -11.33
CA HIS A 49 -1.91 -9.24 -12.16
C HIS A 49 -1.22 -9.14 -13.53
N GLN A 50 -0.39 -8.12 -13.77
CA GLN A 50 0.22 -7.90 -15.09
C GLN A 50 1.12 -9.07 -15.53
N ASN A 51 1.78 -9.74 -14.58
CA ASN A 51 2.63 -10.88 -14.84
C ASN A 51 2.73 -11.77 -13.58
N ALA A 52 3.33 -12.96 -13.71
CA ALA A 52 3.46 -13.93 -12.62
C ALA A 52 4.28 -13.42 -11.42
N LEU A 53 5.24 -12.52 -11.65
CA LEU A 53 6.04 -11.91 -10.58
C LEU A 53 5.16 -10.95 -9.75
N ASN A 54 4.38 -10.08 -10.42
CA ASN A 54 3.47 -9.16 -9.74
C ASN A 54 2.38 -9.91 -8.96
N GLN A 55 1.85 -11.00 -9.53
CA GLN A 55 0.91 -11.89 -8.86
C GLN A 55 1.52 -12.44 -7.56
N ASN A 56 2.74 -12.97 -7.64
CA ASN A 56 3.41 -13.53 -6.47
C ASN A 56 3.75 -12.46 -5.41
N ASN A 57 4.15 -11.26 -5.86
CA ASN A 57 4.38 -10.13 -4.97
C ASN A 57 3.08 -9.72 -4.26
N TRP A 58 1.96 -9.66 -4.97
CA TRP A 58 0.64 -9.35 -4.41
C TRP A 58 0.23 -10.35 -3.33
N GLU A 59 0.33 -11.65 -3.60
CA GLU A 59 0.04 -12.71 -2.64
C GLU A 59 0.90 -12.60 -1.38
N LYS A 60 2.21 -12.31 -1.54
CA LYS A 60 3.12 -12.07 -0.41
C LYS A 60 2.74 -10.84 0.40
N LEU A 61 2.34 -9.75 -0.26
CA LEU A 61 1.92 -8.51 0.41
C LEU A 61 0.64 -8.72 1.22
N ILE A 62 -0.36 -9.41 0.66
CA ILE A 62 -1.60 -9.75 1.38
C ILE A 62 -1.30 -10.58 2.63
N ALA A 63 -0.31 -11.48 2.57
CA ALA A 63 0.06 -12.33 3.68
C ALA A 63 0.77 -11.60 4.85
N LEU A 64 1.24 -10.36 4.64
CA LEU A 64 1.92 -9.58 5.70
C LEU A 64 0.99 -9.33 6.89
N LYS A 65 1.52 -9.46 8.11
CA LYS A 65 0.75 -9.27 9.35
C LYS A 65 0.27 -7.83 9.54
N GLU A 66 0.98 -6.88 8.93
CA GLU A 66 0.69 -5.44 8.98
C GLU A 66 -0.52 -5.08 8.10
N ILE A 67 -0.79 -5.89 7.07
CA ILE A 67 -1.95 -5.71 6.19
C ILE A 67 -3.15 -6.40 6.81
N THR A 68 -4.13 -5.59 7.19
CA THR A 68 -5.39 -6.08 7.76
C THR A 68 -6.49 -6.14 6.73
N VAL A 69 -6.57 -5.20 5.79
CA VAL A 69 -7.50 -5.34 4.65
C VAL A 69 -6.75 -5.25 3.35
N SER A 70 -7.07 -6.13 2.42
CA SER A 70 -6.63 -6.03 1.04
C SER A 70 -7.82 -6.07 0.10
N ILE A 71 -7.80 -5.23 -0.94
CA ILE A 71 -8.84 -5.21 -1.98
C ILE A 71 -8.15 -5.39 -3.32
N ASP A 72 -8.53 -6.46 -4.01
CA ASP A 72 -8.15 -6.77 -5.37
C ASP A 72 -9.19 -6.20 -6.33
N MET A 73 -8.77 -5.28 -7.20
CA MET A 73 -9.61 -4.68 -8.24
C MET A 73 -9.10 -5.06 -9.64
N TYR A 74 -8.58 -6.28 -9.80
CA TYR A 74 -8.01 -6.88 -11.01
C TYR A 74 -6.73 -6.23 -11.52
N HIS A 75 -6.73 -4.93 -11.81
CA HIS A 75 -5.50 -4.22 -12.22
C HIS A 75 -4.81 -3.53 -11.05
N LEU A 76 -5.57 -3.15 -10.02
CA LEU A 76 -5.11 -2.32 -8.92
C LEU A 76 -5.39 -3.02 -7.59
N GLY A 77 -4.39 -3.08 -6.73
CA GLY A 77 -4.51 -3.57 -5.36
C GLY A 77 -4.52 -2.42 -4.36
N ILE A 78 -5.35 -2.54 -3.32
CA ILE A 78 -5.33 -1.66 -2.15
C ILE A 78 -4.93 -2.49 -0.92
N LEU A 79 -4.03 -1.95 -0.11
CA LEU A 79 -3.65 -2.52 1.19
C LEU A 79 -3.91 -1.49 2.29
N PHE A 80 -4.67 -1.87 3.31
CA PHE A 80 -4.88 -1.07 4.51
C PHE A 80 -4.07 -1.62 5.67
N ILE A 81 -3.49 -0.70 6.44
CA ILE A 81 -2.77 -1.00 7.67
C ILE A 81 -3.58 -0.42 8.81
N ARG A 82 -4.39 -1.26 9.46
CA ARG A 82 -5.28 -0.90 10.57
C ARG A 82 -5.29 -2.01 11.61
N LYS A 83 -4.52 -1.86 12.69
CA LYS A 83 -4.32 -2.90 13.72
C LYS A 83 -5.61 -3.32 14.42
N GLU A 84 -6.64 -2.49 14.39
CA GLU A 84 -7.93 -2.70 15.04
C GLU A 84 -8.91 -3.53 14.20
N GLN A 85 -8.60 -3.77 12.92
CA GLN A 85 -9.46 -4.52 12.01
C GLN A 85 -8.92 -5.94 11.79
N GLU A 86 -9.83 -6.91 11.71
CA GLU A 86 -9.51 -8.31 11.38
C GLU A 86 -8.90 -8.43 9.98
N LYS A 87 -8.13 -9.50 9.76
CA LYS A 87 -7.47 -9.75 8.48
C LYS A 87 -8.49 -10.23 7.43
N GLU A 88 -8.71 -9.42 6.39
CA GLU A 88 -9.66 -9.71 5.32
C GLU A 88 -9.06 -9.41 3.93
N HIS A 89 -9.47 -10.21 2.95
CA HIS A 89 -9.14 -10.02 1.54
C HIS A 89 -10.42 -10.01 0.71
N PHE A 90 -10.63 -8.94 -0.05
CA PHE A 90 -11.77 -8.76 -0.92
C PHE A 90 -11.32 -8.76 -2.38
N THR A 91 -12.13 -9.36 -3.25
CA THR A 91 -11.96 -9.26 -4.70
C THR A 91 -13.21 -8.62 -5.30
N ILE A 92 -13.04 -7.48 -5.96
CA ILE A 92 -14.13 -6.83 -6.68
C ILE A 92 -14.32 -7.54 -8.02
N ARG A 93 -15.51 -8.10 -8.23
CA ARG A 93 -15.95 -8.62 -9.52
C ARG A 93 -16.90 -7.59 -10.14
N ILE A 94 -16.55 -7.11 -11.33
CA ILE A 94 -17.38 -6.24 -12.18
C ILE A 94 -18.04 -7.06 -13.28
#